data_AF-A0AAN1QQ90-F1
#
_entry.id   AF-A0AAN1QQ90-F1
#
_cell.length_a   1.000
_cell.length_b   1.000
_cell.length_c   1.000
_cell.angle_alpha   90.00
_cell.angle_beta   90.00
_cell.angle_gamma   90.00
#
_symmetry.space_group_name_H-M   'P 1'
#
loop_
_entity.id
_entity.type
_entity.pdbx_description
1 polymer ?
#
loop_
_entity_poly.entity_id
_entity_poly.type
_entity_poly.pdbx_seq_one_letter_code
_entity_poly.pdbx_strand_id
1 'polypeptide(L)'
;MRCHPLITAALLTTGGLLATPIPPAQAVLFGQQSIADQQAVVVLRPLGSSRYDVLVIEEKQVGSQRCWRDRGNGIVEPLLLNFDFTGICDRATDSNGYSLRMGGEDLGLRYRLEVRTQESQALLVAVPFDGRGPTIPLGTTRSLTRDFLKVDLLPNWKLARRTYQGQPLGHYYFAAEQTLAAYSASNPSLVAIAPQRTPSASLRPATPSLLPSSGDQQPIPIPVVRLDQPNLSPSPTTSPTIPITPAPAAASPLRSPSSPAMLRPTPSTPSLRPLRPTTLAPTSPAPSNNPSTPDRFTISRTGQLSSDAFLVIVPVASGSPQELIQRIQQLGVPASNIFERGSREVALGPFRNRSLAEQWQSHLSQQGGLNGRVEFGR
;
A
#
# COMPACT_ATOMS: atom_id res chain seq x y z
N MET A 1 77.76 35.95 -47.75
CA MET A 1 77.96 34.96 -46.68
C MET A 1 76.86 35.19 -45.65
N ARG A 2 76.04 34.17 -45.40
CA ARG A 2 74.80 34.25 -44.60
C ARG A 2 75.08 33.79 -43.18
N CYS A 3 74.63 34.56 -42.19
CA CYS A 3 74.39 34.13 -40.81
C CYS A 3 73.08 34.73 -40.36
N HIS A 4 72.08 33.91 -40.00
CA HIS A 4 71.02 34.26 -39.05
C HIS A 4 70.64 32.98 -38.28
N PRO A 5 70.45 33.06 -36.96
CA PRO A 5 70.30 31.90 -36.08
C PRO A 5 68.88 31.37 -36.04
N LEU A 6 68.77 30.06 -35.83
CA LEU A 6 67.54 29.33 -35.52
C LEU A 6 67.07 29.68 -34.10
N ILE A 7 65.83 30.16 -33.97
CA ILE A 7 65.09 30.22 -32.71
C ILE A 7 63.97 29.18 -32.79
N THR A 8 64.09 28.13 -31.99
CA THR A 8 63.10 27.05 -31.86
C THR A 8 62.09 27.46 -30.79
N ALA A 9 60.85 27.72 -31.17
CA ALA A 9 59.74 27.94 -30.24
C ALA A 9 59.09 26.59 -29.89
N ALA A 10 59.15 26.19 -28.62
CA ALA A 10 58.41 25.05 -28.09
C ALA A 10 57.07 25.53 -27.52
N LEU A 11 55.95 25.13 -28.14
CA LEU A 11 54.61 25.30 -27.57
C LEU A 11 54.35 24.19 -26.55
N LEU A 12 54.25 24.55 -25.26
CA LEU A 12 53.63 23.68 -24.24
C LEU A 12 52.12 23.94 -24.21
N THR A 13 51.34 23.00 -24.72
CA THR A 13 49.88 22.97 -24.54
C THR A 13 49.51 22.23 -23.26
N THR A 14 49.23 22.96 -22.19
CA THR A 14 48.71 22.41 -20.93
C THR A 14 47.20 22.20 -21.06
N GLY A 15 46.76 20.98 -21.35
CA GLY A 15 45.34 20.61 -21.37
C GLY A 15 44.80 20.37 -19.96
N GLY A 16 43.95 21.28 -19.46
CA GLY A 16 43.24 21.13 -18.20
C GLY A 16 42.04 20.17 -18.34
N LEU A 17 42.04 19.06 -17.60
CA LEU A 17 40.84 18.26 -17.38
C LEU A 17 39.97 18.95 -16.32
N LEU A 18 38.87 19.57 -16.75
CA LEU A 18 37.79 19.99 -15.87
C LEU A 18 37.02 18.73 -15.44
N ALA A 19 37.27 18.25 -14.23
CA ALA A 19 36.47 17.21 -13.60
C ALA A 19 35.09 17.79 -13.25
N THR A 20 34.07 17.50 -14.06
CA THR A 20 32.68 17.81 -13.71
C THR A 20 32.27 16.91 -12.54
N PRO A 21 31.88 17.45 -11.37
CA PRO A 21 31.40 16.64 -10.27
C PRO A 21 30.10 15.94 -10.70
N ILE A 22 30.15 14.61 -10.82
CA ILE A 22 28.96 13.79 -10.98
C ILE A 22 28.24 13.82 -9.62
N PRO A 23 27.00 14.34 -9.53
CA PRO A 23 26.26 14.30 -8.29
C PRO A 23 26.06 12.84 -7.87
N PRO A 24 26.16 12.52 -6.57
CA PRO A 24 25.93 11.16 -6.10
C PRO A 24 24.50 10.76 -6.47
N ALA A 25 24.36 9.74 -7.32
CA ALA A 25 23.08 9.12 -7.57
C ALA A 25 22.64 8.41 -6.29
N GLN A 26 21.79 9.06 -5.48
CA GLN A 26 21.04 8.36 -4.46
C GLN A 26 20.14 7.37 -5.22
N ALA A 27 20.48 6.09 -5.15
CA ALA A 27 19.68 5.03 -5.75
C ALA A 27 18.34 4.96 -5.00
N VAL A 28 17.35 5.73 -5.45
CA VAL A 28 15.99 5.58 -4.97
C VAL A 28 15.50 4.24 -5.49
N LEU A 29 15.45 3.24 -4.60
CA LEU A 29 15.07 1.86 -4.93
C LEU A 29 13.77 1.78 -5.73
N PHE A 30 12.84 2.69 -5.41
CA PHE A 30 11.59 2.84 -6.12
C PHE A 30 11.58 4.10 -6.99
N GLY A 31 11.36 3.88 -8.28
CA GLY A 31 11.03 4.94 -9.22
C GLY A 31 9.54 5.32 -9.16
N GLN A 32 9.13 6.16 -10.10
CA GLN A 32 7.72 6.49 -10.30
C GLN A 32 7.39 6.57 -11.79
N GLN A 33 6.14 6.28 -12.13
CA GLN A 33 5.57 6.48 -13.46
C GLN A 33 4.38 7.45 -13.33
N SER A 34 4.42 8.58 -14.03
CA SER A 34 3.33 9.56 -13.99
C SER A 34 2.03 8.96 -14.52
N ILE A 35 0.92 9.26 -13.84
CA ILE A 35 -0.43 8.94 -14.30
C ILE A 35 -1.04 10.21 -14.88
N ALA A 36 -1.71 10.10 -16.04
CA ALA A 36 -2.39 11.25 -16.63
C ALA A 36 -3.63 11.65 -15.81
N ASP A 37 -3.92 12.95 -15.73
CA ASP A 37 -5.01 13.47 -14.87
C ASP A 37 -6.39 12.88 -15.19
N GLN A 38 -6.64 12.56 -16.46
CA GLN A 38 -7.89 11.92 -16.92
C GLN A 38 -7.96 10.40 -16.70
N GLN A 39 -6.83 9.80 -16.31
CA GLN A 39 -6.66 8.36 -16.15
C GLN A 39 -6.86 7.90 -14.70
N ALA A 40 -6.81 8.80 -13.72
CA ALA A 40 -7.10 8.48 -12.33
C ALA A 40 -7.96 9.53 -11.63
N VAL A 41 -8.65 9.09 -10.58
CA VAL A 41 -9.41 9.94 -9.68
C VAL A 41 -9.07 9.62 -8.23
N VAL A 42 -8.94 10.66 -7.42
CA VAL A 42 -8.87 10.55 -5.95
C VAL A 42 -10.28 10.77 -5.40
N VAL A 43 -10.75 9.83 -4.60
CA VAL A 43 -12.11 9.79 -4.08
C VAL A 43 -12.05 9.68 -2.56
N LEU A 44 -12.90 10.41 -1.86
CA LEU A 44 -13.19 10.14 -0.45
C LEU A 44 -14.39 9.20 -0.39
N ARG A 45 -14.15 7.96 0.05
CA ARG A 45 -15.21 6.97 0.23
C ARG A 45 -15.78 7.10 1.65
N PRO A 46 -17.11 7.19 1.80
CA PRO A 46 -17.74 7.34 3.10
C PRO A 46 -17.64 6.06 3.94
N LEU A 47 -17.31 6.20 5.22
CA LEU A 47 -17.22 5.11 6.20
C LEU A 47 -18.35 5.15 7.26
N GLY A 48 -19.27 6.12 7.14
CA GLY A 48 -20.25 6.44 8.18
C GLY A 48 -19.73 7.46 9.20
N SER A 49 -20.64 8.05 9.99
CA SER A 49 -20.32 9.07 11.02
C SER A 49 -19.46 10.23 10.50
N SER A 50 -19.70 10.69 9.27
CA SER A 50 -18.93 11.75 8.59
C SER A 50 -17.43 11.48 8.48
N ARG A 51 -17.02 10.20 8.53
CA ARG A 51 -15.65 9.77 8.26
C ARG A 51 -15.51 9.30 6.83
N TYR A 52 -14.31 9.49 6.29
CA TYR A 52 -13.95 9.05 4.95
C TYR A 52 -12.58 8.39 4.96
N ASP A 53 -12.37 7.46 4.05
CA ASP A 53 -11.04 7.05 3.62
C ASP A 53 -10.75 7.45 2.19
N VAL A 54 -9.48 7.40 1.81
CA VAL A 54 -9.05 7.72 0.46
C VAL A 54 -9.12 6.48 -0.40
N LEU A 55 -9.74 6.62 -1.56
CA LEU A 55 -9.82 5.66 -2.63
C LEU A 55 -9.19 6.27 -3.87
N VAL A 56 -8.14 5.66 -4.40
CA VAL A 56 -7.62 6.00 -5.74
C VAL A 56 -8.17 4.98 -6.72
N ILE A 57 -8.69 5.45 -7.85
CA ILE A 57 -9.13 4.61 -8.97
C ILE A 57 -8.34 5.04 -10.20
N GLU A 58 -7.77 4.07 -10.93
CA GLU A 58 -7.06 4.31 -12.18
C GLU A 58 -7.64 3.42 -13.29
N GLU A 59 -7.86 4.00 -14.46
CA GLU A 59 -8.09 3.29 -15.73
C GLU A 59 -6.74 2.85 -16.31
N LYS A 60 -6.51 1.56 -16.56
CA LYS A 60 -5.25 1.10 -17.17
C LYS A 60 -5.06 1.60 -18.59
N GLN A 61 -6.16 1.86 -19.28
CA GLN A 61 -6.18 2.38 -20.64
C GLN A 61 -7.30 3.39 -20.80
N VAL A 62 -6.94 4.64 -21.11
CA VAL A 62 -7.91 5.71 -21.38
C VAL A 62 -8.76 5.36 -22.60
N GLY A 63 -10.07 5.59 -22.51
CA GLY A 63 -11.02 5.30 -23.59
C GLY A 63 -11.46 3.85 -23.69
N SER A 64 -10.99 2.98 -22.78
CA SER A 64 -11.56 1.65 -22.58
C SER A 64 -12.83 1.71 -21.70
N GLN A 65 -13.11 0.66 -20.93
CA GLN A 65 -14.22 0.64 -20.00
C GLN A 65 -13.97 1.59 -18.82
N ARG A 66 -14.94 2.47 -18.55
CA ARG A 66 -14.83 3.47 -17.49
C ARG A 66 -14.84 2.84 -16.10
N CYS A 67 -13.89 3.23 -15.26
CA CYS A 67 -13.77 2.74 -13.89
C CYS A 67 -14.53 3.63 -12.89
N TRP A 68 -14.78 4.89 -13.25
CA TRP A 68 -15.61 5.82 -12.49
C TRP A 68 -16.37 6.76 -13.42
N ARG A 69 -17.35 7.48 -12.86
CA ARG A 69 -18.09 8.54 -13.54
C ARG A 69 -18.18 9.77 -12.64
N ASP A 70 -17.79 10.93 -13.14
CA ASP A 70 -18.08 12.21 -12.49
C ASP A 70 -19.58 12.50 -12.63
N ARG A 71 -20.28 12.68 -11.51
CA ARG A 71 -21.73 12.97 -11.48
C ARG A 71 -22.01 14.47 -11.43
N GLY A 72 -20.97 15.30 -11.45
CA GLY A 72 -21.04 16.73 -11.16
C GLY A 72 -21.02 17.01 -9.66
N ASN A 73 -20.89 18.29 -9.31
CA ASN A 73 -20.92 18.80 -7.94
C ASN A 73 -19.91 18.13 -6.97
N GLY A 74 -18.81 17.62 -7.50
CA GLY A 74 -17.77 16.94 -6.72
C GLY A 74 -18.15 15.53 -6.28
N ILE A 75 -19.13 14.88 -6.92
CA ILE A 75 -19.55 13.50 -6.62
C ILE A 75 -19.02 12.56 -7.70
N VAL A 76 -18.50 11.40 -7.29
CA VAL A 76 -17.98 10.35 -8.15
C VAL A 76 -18.80 9.08 -7.96
N GLU A 77 -19.11 8.39 -9.05
CA GLU A 77 -19.69 7.05 -9.01
C GLU A 77 -18.62 6.01 -9.37
N PRO A 78 -18.24 5.10 -8.46
CA PRO A 78 -17.25 4.06 -8.73
C PRO A 78 -17.85 2.91 -9.55
N LEU A 79 -17.80 3.04 -10.88
CA LEU A 79 -18.35 2.06 -11.82
C LEU A 79 -17.67 0.69 -11.75
N LEU A 80 -16.41 0.63 -11.31
CA LEU A 80 -15.64 -0.61 -11.16
C LEU A 80 -16.29 -1.65 -10.23
N LEU A 81 -17.31 -1.27 -9.45
CA LEU A 81 -18.05 -2.19 -8.58
C LEU A 81 -19.11 -3.01 -9.34
N ASN A 82 -19.37 -2.67 -10.60
CA ASN A 82 -20.48 -3.22 -11.39
C ASN A 82 -20.04 -4.25 -12.44
N PHE A 83 -18.74 -4.56 -12.53
CA PHE A 83 -18.18 -5.50 -13.50
C PHE A 83 -16.85 -6.09 -12.99
N ASP A 84 -16.36 -7.14 -13.67
CA ASP A 84 -15.00 -7.64 -13.42
C ASP A 84 -13.98 -6.64 -13.96
N PHE A 85 -13.38 -5.88 -13.06
CA PHE A 85 -12.43 -4.83 -13.39
C PHE A 85 -11.00 -5.35 -13.64
N THR A 86 -10.77 -6.66 -13.57
CA THR A 86 -9.44 -7.27 -13.74
C THR A 86 -8.83 -6.89 -15.09
N GLY A 87 -7.62 -6.33 -15.06
CA GLY A 87 -6.92 -5.86 -16.26
C GLY A 87 -7.47 -4.57 -16.88
N ILE A 88 -8.53 -3.98 -16.30
CA ILE A 88 -9.17 -2.75 -16.81
C ILE A 88 -8.93 -1.59 -15.85
N CYS A 89 -9.21 -1.79 -14.56
CA CYS A 89 -9.04 -0.80 -13.52
C CYS A 89 -8.01 -1.28 -12.50
N ASP A 90 -7.29 -0.35 -11.88
CA ASP A 90 -6.64 -0.58 -10.60
C ASP A 90 -7.23 0.34 -9.54
N ARG A 91 -7.04 -0.02 -8.28
CA ARG A 91 -7.52 0.76 -7.13
C ARG A 91 -6.59 0.64 -5.93
N ALA A 92 -6.51 1.70 -5.15
CA ALA A 92 -5.98 1.67 -3.79
C ALA A 92 -7.11 2.03 -2.81
N THR A 93 -7.46 1.10 -1.93
CA THR A 93 -8.65 1.19 -1.07
C THR A 93 -8.33 1.48 0.39
N ASP A 94 -7.05 1.56 0.75
CA ASP A 94 -6.58 1.79 2.11
C ASP A 94 -5.24 2.54 2.10
N SER A 95 -4.80 2.93 3.29
CA SER A 95 -3.57 3.70 3.51
C SER A 95 -2.28 2.98 3.13
N ASN A 96 -2.33 1.68 2.78
CA ASN A 96 -1.19 0.96 2.26
C ASN A 96 -1.01 1.09 0.76
N GLY A 97 -2.06 1.49 0.04
CA GLY A 97 -2.00 1.65 -1.40
C GLY A 97 -1.47 3.00 -1.86
N TYR A 98 -1.15 3.94 -0.95
CA TYR A 98 -0.63 5.25 -1.33
C TYR A 98 0.34 5.87 -0.33
N SER A 99 1.23 6.74 -0.81
CA SER A 99 2.11 7.54 0.04
C SER A 99 2.45 8.90 -0.60
N LEU A 100 3.05 9.77 0.21
CA LEU A 100 3.59 11.05 -0.23
C LEU A 100 4.96 10.86 -0.90
N ARG A 101 5.20 11.55 -2.02
CA ARG A 101 6.54 11.64 -2.65
C ARG A 101 6.86 13.07 -3.03
N MET A 102 8.01 13.59 -2.60
CA MET A 102 8.39 14.99 -2.81
C MET A 102 9.84 15.09 -3.26
N GLY A 103 10.11 15.78 -4.36
CA GLY A 103 11.46 15.98 -4.88
C GLY A 103 12.22 14.66 -5.11
N GLY A 104 11.49 13.62 -5.51
CA GLY A 104 12.05 12.27 -5.69
C GLY A 104 12.20 11.43 -4.42
N GLU A 105 11.98 12.00 -3.22
CA GLU A 105 12.03 11.25 -1.95
C GLU A 105 10.68 10.61 -1.64
N ASP A 106 10.67 9.29 -1.40
CA ASP A 106 9.50 8.57 -0.88
C ASP A 106 9.33 8.84 0.62
N LEU A 107 8.26 9.55 0.97
CA LEU A 107 7.96 9.98 2.33
C LEU A 107 6.97 9.04 3.03
N GLY A 108 6.65 7.87 2.47
CA GLY A 108 5.68 6.92 3.04
C GLY A 108 6.04 6.36 4.41
N LEU A 109 7.30 6.50 4.85
CA LEU A 109 7.74 6.16 6.21
C LEU A 109 7.68 7.34 7.19
N ARG A 110 7.51 8.56 6.69
CA ARG A 110 7.57 9.80 7.48
C ARG A 110 6.22 10.49 7.57
N TYR A 111 5.37 10.30 6.57
CA TYR A 111 4.05 10.91 6.47
C TYR A 111 2.96 9.86 6.26
N ARG A 112 1.79 10.12 6.86
CA ARG A 112 0.52 9.47 6.51
C ARG A 112 -0.43 10.46 5.89
N LEU A 113 -1.36 9.96 5.09
CA LEU A 113 -2.47 10.76 4.58
C LEU A 113 -3.64 10.72 5.56
N GLU A 114 -4.26 11.87 5.76
CA GLU A 114 -5.45 12.05 6.59
C GLU A 114 -6.49 12.89 5.85
N VAL A 115 -7.76 12.61 6.12
CA VAL A 115 -8.89 13.44 5.68
C VAL A 115 -9.33 14.30 6.87
N ARG A 116 -9.37 15.61 6.67
CA ARG A 116 -9.86 16.58 7.65
C ARG A 116 -11.11 17.26 7.12
N THR A 117 -12.24 17.02 7.76
CA THR A 117 -13.51 17.68 7.40
C THR A 117 -13.55 19.09 7.99
N GLN A 118 -13.93 20.08 7.17
CA GLN A 118 -14.08 21.47 7.57
C GLN A 118 -15.37 22.02 6.96
N GLU A 119 -16.32 22.39 7.81
CA GLU A 119 -17.61 23.01 7.41
C GLU A 119 -18.29 22.30 6.23
N SER A 120 -18.08 22.79 5.00
CA SER A 120 -18.70 22.35 3.75
C SER A 120 -17.80 21.51 2.83
N GLN A 121 -16.56 21.23 3.22
CA GLN A 121 -15.59 20.48 2.41
C GLN A 121 -14.73 19.53 3.24
N ALA A 122 -14.03 18.62 2.58
CA ALA A 122 -12.98 17.80 3.16
C ALA A 122 -11.64 18.15 2.53
N LEU A 123 -10.61 18.22 3.37
CA LEU A 123 -9.23 18.47 3.00
C LEU A 123 -8.44 17.17 3.12
N LEU A 124 -7.80 16.75 2.03
CA LEU A 124 -6.79 15.70 2.05
C LEU A 124 -5.45 16.31 2.42
N VAL A 125 -4.82 15.82 3.48
CA VAL A 125 -3.52 16.29 3.97
C VAL A 125 -2.55 15.13 4.15
N ALA A 126 -1.25 15.40 4.00
CA ALA A 126 -0.19 14.56 4.55
C ALA A 126 0.28 15.13 5.88
N VAL A 127 0.37 14.28 6.91
CA VAL A 127 0.82 14.65 8.26
C VAL A 127 1.99 13.78 8.69
N PRO A 128 2.98 14.33 9.40
CA PRO A 128 4.12 13.56 9.87
C PRO A 128 3.70 12.54 10.94
N PHE A 129 4.30 11.35 10.92
CA PHE A 129 4.03 10.32 11.93
C PHE A 129 4.46 10.73 13.34
N ASP A 130 5.61 11.39 13.44
CA ASP A 130 6.23 11.82 14.70
C ASP A 130 5.73 13.20 15.18
N GLY A 131 4.82 13.83 14.43
CA GLY A 131 4.36 15.19 14.69
C GLY A 131 5.41 16.27 14.41
N ARG A 132 6.57 15.92 13.85
CA ARG A 132 7.68 16.85 13.57
C ARG A 132 7.75 17.13 12.07
N GLY A 133 7.09 18.20 11.65
CA GLY A 133 7.07 18.63 10.26
C GLY A 133 5.78 19.36 9.91
N PRO A 134 5.71 19.96 8.70
CA PRO A 134 4.50 20.62 8.26
C PRO A 134 3.35 19.63 8.04
N THR A 135 2.12 20.07 8.27
CA THR A 135 0.95 19.44 7.64
C THR A 135 0.85 19.97 6.20
N ILE A 136 0.77 19.06 5.23
CA ILE A 136 0.87 19.39 3.81
C ILE A 136 -0.49 19.14 3.13
N PRO A 137 -1.25 20.18 2.73
CA PRO A 137 -2.48 20.00 1.97
C PRO A 137 -2.19 19.45 0.56
N LEU A 138 -2.96 18.45 0.17
CA LEU A 138 -2.82 17.75 -1.12
C LEU A 138 -3.99 18.05 -2.07
N GLY A 139 -5.19 18.25 -1.53
CA GLY A 139 -6.39 18.49 -2.33
C GLY A 139 -7.63 18.72 -1.47
N THR A 140 -8.70 19.20 -2.10
CA THR A 140 -9.98 19.49 -1.43
C THR A 140 -11.14 18.88 -2.19
N THR A 141 -12.25 18.64 -1.49
CA THR A 141 -13.54 18.35 -2.12
C THR A 141 -14.31 19.64 -2.37
N ARG A 142 -15.26 19.61 -3.31
CA ARG A 142 -16.17 20.74 -3.58
C ARG A 142 -17.41 20.75 -2.68
N SER A 143 -17.68 19.62 -2.04
CA SER A 143 -18.86 19.40 -1.21
C SER A 143 -18.52 18.39 -0.11
N LEU A 144 -19.33 18.38 0.94
CA LEU A 144 -19.24 17.41 2.04
C LEU A 144 -20.60 16.73 2.20
N THR A 145 -20.82 15.69 1.40
CA THR A 145 -22.03 14.84 1.44
C THR A 145 -21.66 13.42 1.86
N ARG A 146 -22.65 12.56 2.10
CA ARG A 146 -22.41 11.15 2.43
C ARG A 146 -22.11 10.28 1.20
N ASP A 147 -21.82 10.88 0.06
CA ASP A 147 -21.50 10.18 -1.19
C ASP A 147 -19.99 9.97 -1.32
N PHE A 148 -19.58 9.37 -2.43
CA PHE A 148 -18.18 9.30 -2.86
C PHE A 148 -17.76 10.67 -3.43
N LEU A 149 -16.87 11.36 -2.73
CA LEU A 149 -16.50 12.74 -3.06
C LEU A 149 -15.23 12.77 -3.89
N LYS A 150 -15.22 13.53 -4.99
CA LYS A 150 -14.00 13.82 -5.75
C LYS A 150 -13.09 14.74 -4.93
N VAL A 151 -11.81 14.37 -4.84
CA VAL A 151 -10.76 15.27 -4.38
C VAL A 151 -10.11 15.91 -5.60
N ASP A 152 -10.21 17.23 -5.70
CA ASP A 152 -9.42 18.01 -6.64
C ASP A 152 -8.04 18.26 -6.01
N LEU A 153 -6.99 17.72 -6.62
CA LEU A 153 -5.61 17.93 -6.18
C LEU A 153 -5.21 19.40 -6.37
N LEU A 154 -4.45 19.95 -5.42
CA LEU A 154 -3.89 21.30 -5.59
C LEU A 154 -2.86 21.30 -6.73
N PRO A 155 -2.61 22.44 -7.40
CA PRO A 155 -1.89 22.50 -8.70
C PRO A 155 -0.51 21.84 -8.78
N ASN A 156 0.18 21.65 -7.64
CA ASN A 156 1.52 21.07 -7.58
C ASN A 156 1.53 19.56 -7.28
N TRP A 157 0.34 18.95 -7.09
CA TRP A 157 0.20 17.54 -6.79
C TRP A 157 -0.30 16.78 -8.02
N LYS A 158 0.35 15.65 -8.29
CA LYS A 158 -0.07 14.68 -9.29
C LYS A 158 -0.09 13.29 -8.71
N LEU A 159 -0.84 12.39 -9.35
CA LEU A 159 -0.72 10.97 -9.08
C LEU A 159 0.39 10.36 -9.94
N ALA A 160 1.12 9.42 -9.33
CA ALA A 160 2.06 8.56 -10.04
C ALA A 160 1.98 7.14 -9.49
N ARG A 161 2.33 6.14 -10.28
CA ARG A 161 2.59 4.79 -9.76
C ARG A 161 3.99 4.69 -9.19
N ARG A 162 4.14 3.98 -8.09
CA ARG A 162 5.44 3.46 -7.66
C ARG A 162 5.90 2.42 -8.68
N THR A 163 7.19 2.46 -9.02
CA THR A 163 7.80 1.45 -9.89
C THR A 163 8.98 0.79 -9.23
N TYR A 164 9.21 -0.49 -9.49
CA TYR A 164 10.44 -1.19 -9.16
C TYR A 164 11.07 -1.71 -10.45
N GLN A 165 12.33 -1.33 -10.72
CA GLN A 165 13.03 -1.67 -11.98
C GLN A 165 12.21 -1.33 -13.24
N GLY A 166 11.48 -0.21 -13.20
CA GLY A 166 10.62 0.25 -14.30
C GLY A 166 9.26 -0.44 -14.39
N GLN A 167 8.97 -1.47 -13.58
CA GLN A 167 7.66 -2.12 -13.54
C GLN A 167 6.72 -1.43 -12.56
N PRO A 168 5.48 -1.07 -12.97
CA PRO A 168 4.51 -0.46 -12.08
C PRO A 168 4.05 -1.43 -10.98
N LEU A 169 3.95 -0.93 -9.76
CA LEU A 169 3.41 -1.64 -8.60
C LEU A 169 1.97 -1.17 -8.32
N GLY A 170 1.30 -1.85 -7.38
CA GLY A 170 -0.04 -1.49 -6.90
C GLY A 170 -0.07 -0.35 -5.88
N HIS A 171 0.92 0.55 -5.90
CA HIS A 171 1.07 1.65 -4.95
C HIS A 171 1.12 2.99 -5.67
N TYR A 172 0.42 3.98 -5.14
CA TYR A 172 0.30 5.31 -5.72
C TYR A 172 1.08 6.35 -4.91
N TYR A 173 1.73 7.27 -5.61
CA TYR A 173 2.31 8.46 -5.02
C TYR A 173 1.40 9.65 -5.24
N PHE A 174 1.14 10.40 -4.17
CA PHE A 174 0.81 11.82 -4.26
C PHE A 174 2.13 12.56 -4.39
N ALA A 175 2.46 12.94 -5.62
CA ALA A 175 3.78 13.37 -6.03
C ALA A 175 3.84 14.88 -6.27
N ALA A 176 4.92 15.50 -5.80
CA ALA A 176 5.31 16.86 -6.14
C ALA A 176 6.81 16.90 -6.47
N GLU A 177 7.20 17.73 -7.43
CA GLU A 177 8.60 17.91 -7.81
C GLU A 177 9.40 18.73 -6.77
N GLN A 178 8.71 19.54 -5.97
CA GLN A 178 9.34 20.31 -4.90
C GLN A 178 9.81 19.37 -3.78
N THR A 179 11.02 19.60 -3.25
CA THR A 179 11.52 18.87 -2.07
C THR A 179 10.78 19.30 -0.79
N LEU A 180 10.73 18.41 0.21
CA LEU A 180 10.11 18.74 1.50
C LEU A 180 10.75 19.96 2.17
N ALA A 181 12.08 20.12 2.05
CA ALA A 181 12.80 21.28 2.59
C ALA A 181 12.39 22.58 1.90
N ALA A 182 12.32 22.58 0.56
CA ALA A 182 11.88 23.74 -0.20
C ALA A 182 10.41 24.08 0.09
N TYR A 183 9.54 23.08 0.22
CA TYR A 183 8.14 23.27 0.60
C TYR A 183 8.02 23.95 1.96
N SER A 184 8.77 23.47 2.95
CA SER A 184 8.78 24.01 4.31
C SER A 184 9.28 25.46 4.35
N ALA A 185 10.32 25.78 3.57
CA ALA A 185 10.84 27.15 3.47
C ALA A 185 9.82 28.12 2.85
N SER A 186 9.04 27.66 1.86
CA SER A 186 7.98 28.46 1.24
C SER A 186 6.68 28.56 2.05
N ASN A 187 6.49 27.71 3.06
CA ASN A 187 5.27 27.65 3.88
C ASN A 187 5.60 27.64 5.40
N PRO A 188 6.25 28.69 5.92
CA PRO A 188 6.72 28.73 7.30
C PRO A 188 5.58 28.62 8.33
N SER A 189 4.38 29.08 8.00
CA SER A 189 3.19 29.03 8.88
C SER A 189 2.59 27.63 9.04
N LEU A 190 2.97 26.65 8.21
CA LEU A 190 2.50 25.26 8.33
C LEU A 190 3.41 24.39 9.20
N VAL A 191 4.59 24.89 9.56
CA VAL A 191 5.59 24.23 10.41
C VAL A 191 5.42 24.68 11.87
N ALA A 192 4.29 24.35 12.50
CA ALA A 192 4.14 24.18 13.96
C ALA A 192 2.66 24.26 14.37
N ILE A 193 2.07 23.12 14.68
CA ILE A 193 1.18 23.01 15.84
C ILE A 193 1.80 21.92 16.71
N ALA A 194 2.86 22.27 17.44
CA ALA A 194 3.10 21.58 18.69
C ALA A 194 1.85 21.79 19.56
N PRO A 195 1.41 20.82 20.39
CA PRO A 195 0.31 21.05 21.30
C PRO A 195 0.66 22.27 22.15
N GLN A 196 -0.07 23.36 21.93
CA GLN A 196 0.06 24.58 22.68
C GLN A 196 -0.25 24.19 24.12
N ARG A 197 0.78 24.13 24.97
CA ARG A 197 0.60 23.93 26.40
C ARG A 197 -0.37 25.02 26.84
N THR A 198 -1.56 24.62 27.24
CA THR A 198 -2.49 25.47 27.98
C THR A 198 -1.68 26.18 29.07
N PRO A 199 -1.78 27.52 29.20
CA PRO A 199 -1.10 28.19 30.30
C PRO A 199 -1.58 27.56 31.60
N SER A 200 -0.62 27.01 32.33
CA SER A 200 -0.82 26.35 33.61
C SER A 200 -1.57 27.30 34.53
N ALA A 201 -2.81 26.98 34.86
CA ALA A 201 -3.54 27.68 35.91
C ALA A 201 -2.71 27.59 37.19
N SER A 202 -2.43 28.75 37.77
CA SER A 202 -1.63 28.93 38.99
C SER A 202 -2.21 28.09 40.13
N LEU A 203 -1.38 27.24 40.73
CA LEU A 203 -1.72 26.44 41.91
C LEU A 203 -1.91 27.38 43.11
N ARG A 204 -3.14 27.46 43.63
CA ARG A 204 -3.42 28.04 44.94
C ARG A 204 -3.27 26.94 45.99
N PRO A 205 -2.52 27.12 47.09
CA PRO A 205 -2.37 26.08 48.10
C PRO A 205 -3.68 25.88 48.87
N ALA A 206 -4.17 24.64 48.95
CA ALA A 206 -5.26 24.27 49.84
C ALA A 206 -4.68 23.82 51.19
N THR A 207 -5.10 24.49 52.25
CA THR A 207 -4.79 24.21 53.65
C THR A 207 -5.34 22.84 54.07
N PRO A 208 -4.60 22.00 54.83
CA PRO A 208 -5.10 20.72 55.30
C PRO A 208 -6.00 20.92 56.53
N SER A 209 -7.25 20.48 56.47
CA SER A 209 -8.14 20.43 57.63
C SER A 209 -8.29 18.99 58.12
N LEU A 210 -8.06 18.82 59.41
CA LEU A 210 -7.92 17.57 60.15
C LEU A 210 -9.22 16.76 60.25
N LEU A 211 -9.09 15.44 60.13
CA LEU A 211 -10.07 14.45 60.58
C LEU A 211 -10.26 14.51 62.10
N PRO A 212 -11.42 14.05 62.58
CA PRO A 212 -11.41 13.06 63.65
C PRO A 212 -12.13 11.77 63.25
N SER A 213 -11.70 10.68 63.88
CA SER A 213 -12.06 9.29 63.60
C SER A 213 -13.14 8.75 64.54
N SER A 214 -13.89 7.77 64.01
CA SER A 214 -14.50 6.61 64.67
C SER A 214 -15.92 6.71 65.23
N GLY A 215 -16.81 5.82 64.75
CA GLY A 215 -17.91 5.27 65.54
C GLY A 215 -19.23 4.96 64.81
N ASP A 216 -19.37 3.71 64.38
CA ASP A 216 -20.61 2.90 64.26
C ASP A 216 -21.63 2.98 63.09
N GLN A 217 -21.89 1.76 62.59
CA GLN A 217 -23.14 1.11 62.15
C GLN A 217 -23.68 1.19 60.70
N GLN A 218 -23.41 0.05 60.02
CA GLN A 218 -24.37 -0.89 59.39
C GLN A 218 -24.65 -0.80 57.87
N PRO A 219 -24.52 -1.92 57.10
CA PRO A 219 -24.67 -1.90 55.65
C PRO A 219 -26.14 -1.97 55.20
N ILE A 220 -26.48 -1.14 54.22
CA ILE A 220 -27.75 -1.14 53.49
C ILE A 220 -27.69 -2.18 52.35
N PRO A 221 -28.74 -3.00 52.11
CA PRO A 221 -28.73 -4.08 51.12
C PRO A 221 -28.86 -3.58 49.66
N ILE A 222 -28.18 -4.29 48.76
CA ILE A 222 -28.22 -4.11 47.30
C ILE A 222 -29.44 -4.88 46.75
N PRO A 223 -30.27 -4.31 45.85
CA PRO A 223 -31.33 -5.07 45.20
C PRO A 223 -30.74 -5.97 44.09
N VAL A 224 -30.94 -7.27 44.25
CA VAL A 224 -30.61 -8.30 43.24
C VAL A 224 -31.74 -8.35 42.21
N VAL A 225 -31.42 -8.05 40.95
CA VAL A 225 -32.32 -8.30 39.81
C VAL A 225 -32.25 -9.79 39.47
N ARG A 226 -33.39 -10.50 39.64
CA ARG A 226 -33.58 -11.90 39.20
C ARG A 226 -33.72 -11.96 37.68
N LEU A 227 -32.93 -12.82 37.04
CA LEU A 227 -33.33 -13.48 35.79
C LEU A 227 -34.14 -14.71 36.18
N ASP A 228 -35.46 -14.65 36.02
CA ASP A 228 -36.29 -15.85 35.99
C ASP A 228 -36.30 -16.41 34.57
N GLN A 229 -35.81 -17.63 34.45
CA GLN A 229 -36.01 -18.53 33.33
C GLN A 229 -37.23 -19.41 33.64
N PRO A 230 -38.02 -19.81 32.61
CA PRO A 230 -38.62 -21.13 32.66
C PRO A 230 -38.16 -22.03 31.52
N ASN A 231 -38.25 -23.30 31.87
CA ASN A 231 -37.58 -24.47 31.36
C ASN A 231 -38.34 -25.16 30.20
N LEU A 232 -37.61 -26.08 29.58
CA LEU A 232 -37.85 -26.97 28.44
C LEU A 232 -39.13 -27.82 28.46
N SER A 233 -39.66 -28.12 27.27
CA SER A 233 -39.89 -29.51 26.80
C SER A 233 -40.28 -29.62 25.31
N PRO A 234 -40.11 -30.80 24.66
CA PRO A 234 -39.84 -30.92 23.23
C PRO A 234 -40.97 -31.56 22.41
N SER A 235 -40.97 -31.36 21.08
CA SER A 235 -41.56 -32.24 20.06
C SER A 235 -41.28 -31.77 18.61
N PRO A 236 -41.46 -32.62 17.57
CA PRO A 236 -40.45 -32.80 16.51
C PRO A 236 -40.87 -32.32 15.10
N THR A 237 -39.94 -32.48 14.16
CA THR A 237 -40.16 -32.71 12.71
C THR A 237 -40.61 -31.53 11.85
N THR A 238 -39.71 -31.02 11.01
CA THR A 238 -39.81 -31.07 9.52
C THR A 238 -38.69 -30.21 8.91
N SER A 239 -37.83 -30.84 8.12
CA SER A 239 -36.92 -30.15 7.19
C SER A 239 -37.71 -29.61 5.99
N PRO A 240 -37.49 -28.37 5.53
CA PRO A 240 -37.91 -27.99 4.18
C PRO A 240 -36.89 -28.55 3.17
N THR A 241 -37.25 -29.67 2.54
CA THR A 241 -36.65 -30.16 1.31
C THR A 241 -36.85 -29.11 0.21
N ILE A 242 -35.75 -28.59 -0.34
CA ILE A 242 -35.77 -27.81 -1.59
C ILE A 242 -36.14 -28.77 -2.73
N PRO A 243 -37.17 -28.50 -3.55
CA PRO A 243 -37.42 -29.30 -4.75
C PRO A 243 -36.31 -29.07 -5.77
N ILE A 244 -35.55 -30.12 -6.03
CA ILE A 244 -34.63 -30.22 -7.17
C ILE A 244 -35.50 -30.45 -8.40
N THR A 245 -35.67 -29.41 -9.21
CA THR A 245 -36.30 -29.52 -10.52
C THR A 245 -35.42 -30.41 -11.42
N PRO A 246 -35.94 -31.50 -12.01
CA PRO A 246 -35.18 -32.30 -12.96
C PRO A 246 -34.96 -31.52 -14.27
N ALA A 247 -33.71 -31.51 -14.72
CA ALA A 247 -33.33 -31.06 -16.05
C ALA A 247 -34.07 -31.88 -17.13
N PRO A 248 -34.64 -31.25 -18.18
CA PRO A 248 -35.15 -32.00 -19.30
C PRO A 248 -33.98 -32.47 -20.17
N ALA A 249 -33.85 -33.80 -20.30
CA ALA A 249 -33.13 -34.43 -21.38
C ALA A 249 -33.84 -34.11 -22.70
N ALA A 250 -33.16 -33.41 -23.61
CA ALA A 250 -33.62 -33.24 -24.98
C ALA A 250 -32.52 -33.70 -25.95
N ALA A 251 -32.92 -34.68 -26.75
CA ALA A 251 -32.21 -35.42 -27.78
C ALA A 251 -31.32 -34.58 -28.72
N SER A 252 -30.16 -35.15 -29.04
CA SER A 252 -29.41 -34.83 -30.25
C SER A 252 -30.12 -35.38 -31.50
N PRO A 253 -30.15 -34.63 -32.61
CA PRO A 253 -30.29 -35.21 -33.94
C PRO A 253 -28.93 -35.36 -34.65
N LEU A 254 -28.85 -36.46 -35.39
CA LEU A 254 -27.81 -36.91 -36.32
C LEU A 254 -27.63 -36.03 -37.58
N ARG A 255 -26.44 -36.16 -38.21
CA ARG A 255 -26.05 -36.06 -39.64
C ARG A 255 -25.92 -34.64 -40.27
N SER A 256 -24.71 -34.18 -40.63
CA SER A 256 -23.86 -34.44 -41.85
C SER A 256 -24.35 -33.65 -43.10
N PRO A 257 -23.49 -33.13 -44.03
CA PRO A 257 -22.27 -33.73 -44.61
C PRO A 257 -21.05 -32.75 -44.80
N SER A 258 -19.79 -33.23 -44.76
CA SER A 258 -18.87 -33.53 -45.90
C SER A 258 -18.46 -32.33 -46.79
N SER A 259 -17.24 -31.80 -46.59
CA SER A 259 -16.08 -31.85 -47.54
C SER A 259 -15.87 -30.55 -48.36
N PRO A 260 -14.69 -30.28 -48.98
CA PRO A 260 -13.45 -31.06 -48.99
C PRO A 260 -12.18 -30.29 -48.54
N ALA A 261 -11.19 -31.09 -48.14
CA ALA A 261 -9.80 -30.70 -48.01
C ALA A 261 -9.23 -30.20 -49.34
N MET A 262 -8.59 -29.03 -49.32
CA MET A 262 -7.61 -28.66 -50.34
C MET A 262 -6.20 -28.94 -49.84
N LEU A 263 -5.50 -29.69 -50.68
CA LEU A 263 -4.12 -30.11 -50.57
C LEU A 263 -3.15 -28.97 -50.94
N ARG A 264 -1.95 -29.07 -50.33
CA ARG A 264 -0.61 -28.64 -50.78
C ARG A 264 -0.21 -27.16 -50.60
N PRO A 265 1.11 -26.85 -50.60
CA PRO A 265 2.30 -27.72 -50.45
C PRO A 265 3.26 -27.27 -49.34
N THR A 266 4.00 -28.24 -48.80
CA THR A 266 5.24 -28.09 -48.03
C THR A 266 6.35 -27.42 -48.85
N PRO A 267 7.10 -26.46 -48.28
CA PRO A 267 8.50 -26.26 -48.61
C PRO A 267 9.38 -26.84 -47.50
N SER A 268 10.13 -27.86 -47.88
CA SER A 268 11.30 -28.36 -47.17
C SER A 268 12.49 -27.44 -47.38
N THR A 269 13.04 -26.88 -46.31
CA THR A 269 14.37 -26.24 -46.28
C THR A 269 14.91 -26.24 -44.84
N PRO A 270 16.23 -26.12 -44.62
CA PRO A 270 16.96 -27.01 -43.75
C PRO A 270 17.15 -26.44 -42.35
N SER A 271 17.25 -27.36 -41.41
CA SER A 271 17.66 -27.15 -40.03
C SER A 271 19.06 -26.54 -39.97
N LEU A 272 19.16 -25.24 -39.69
CA LEU A 272 20.35 -24.63 -39.11
C LEU A 272 20.00 -24.17 -37.70
N ARG A 273 20.51 -24.91 -36.71
CA ARG A 273 20.57 -24.49 -35.31
C ARG A 273 21.41 -23.21 -35.22
N PRO A 274 20.88 -22.12 -34.65
CA PRO A 274 21.72 -21.15 -33.97
C PRO A 274 22.01 -21.71 -32.57
N LEU A 275 23.28 -21.76 -32.20
CA LEU A 275 23.72 -21.96 -30.83
C LEU A 275 23.01 -20.95 -29.94
N ARG A 276 22.21 -21.46 -29.01
CA ARG A 276 21.55 -20.69 -27.96
C ARG A 276 22.64 -20.04 -27.10
N PRO A 277 22.74 -18.70 -27.00
CA PRO A 277 23.44 -18.10 -25.90
C PRO A 277 22.62 -18.43 -24.65
N THR A 278 23.26 -19.07 -23.68
CA THR A 278 22.72 -19.23 -22.33
C THR A 278 22.69 -17.84 -21.69
N THR A 279 21.69 -17.02 -22.03
CA THR A 279 21.42 -15.79 -21.31
C THR A 279 20.80 -16.19 -19.99
N LEU A 280 21.59 -16.08 -18.93
CA LEU A 280 21.15 -16.16 -17.54
C LEU A 280 19.91 -15.29 -17.37
N ALA A 281 18.78 -15.90 -17.04
CA ALA A 281 17.63 -15.16 -16.55
C ALA A 281 18.07 -14.38 -15.30
N PRO A 282 17.67 -13.11 -15.12
CA PRO A 282 17.97 -12.40 -13.89
C PRO A 282 17.14 -13.02 -12.76
N THR A 283 17.75 -13.90 -11.97
CA THR A 283 17.29 -14.20 -10.63
C THR A 283 17.41 -12.91 -9.81
N SER A 284 16.28 -12.22 -9.59
CA SER A 284 16.24 -11.13 -8.63
C SER A 284 16.70 -11.67 -7.28
N PRO A 285 17.76 -11.09 -6.67
CA PRO A 285 18.23 -11.53 -5.37
C PRO A 285 17.15 -11.27 -4.32
N ALA A 286 16.95 -12.22 -3.42
CA ALA A 286 16.05 -12.05 -2.28
C ALA A 286 16.45 -10.79 -1.47
N PRO A 287 15.50 -10.04 -0.89
CA PRO A 287 15.80 -8.85 -0.08
C PRO A 287 16.77 -9.19 1.05
N SER A 288 17.99 -8.64 1.02
CA SER A 288 19.04 -8.94 1.99
C SER A 288 18.76 -8.28 3.33
N ASN A 289 18.49 -9.11 4.35
CA ASN A 289 18.33 -8.67 5.73
C ASN A 289 19.69 -8.81 6.45
N ASN A 290 20.49 -7.74 6.47
CA ASN A 290 21.84 -7.79 7.06
C ASN A 290 21.73 -7.89 8.61
N PRO A 291 22.16 -8.98 9.25
CA PRO A 291 21.94 -9.21 10.68
C PRO A 291 23.07 -8.59 11.50
N SER A 292 23.11 -7.26 11.58
CA SER A 292 24.03 -6.58 12.51
C SER A 292 23.39 -6.47 13.89
N THR A 293 23.66 -7.47 14.73
CA THR A 293 23.40 -7.59 16.19
C THR A 293 21.93 -7.65 16.69
N PRO A 294 21.64 -8.44 17.74
CA PRO A 294 20.31 -8.99 17.97
C PRO A 294 19.54 -8.22 19.07
N ASP A 295 18.51 -7.46 18.70
CA ASP A 295 17.34 -7.45 19.58
C ASP A 295 16.59 -8.73 19.27
N ARG A 296 16.57 -9.64 20.24
CA ARG A 296 15.85 -10.89 20.18
C ARG A 296 14.35 -10.58 20.21
N PHE A 297 13.74 -10.37 19.04
CA PHE A 297 12.28 -10.43 18.95
C PHE A 297 11.85 -11.82 19.41
N THR A 298 11.17 -11.89 20.55
CA THR A 298 10.74 -13.16 21.11
C THR A 298 9.26 -13.31 20.78
N ILE A 299 8.97 -14.06 19.72
CA ILE A 299 7.59 -14.41 19.38
C ILE A 299 7.18 -15.54 20.34
N SER A 300 6.16 -15.30 21.18
CA SER A 300 5.59 -16.36 22.01
C SER A 300 5.01 -17.46 21.12
N ARG A 301 4.94 -18.72 21.59
CA ARG A 301 4.28 -19.84 20.86
C ARG A 301 2.83 -19.54 20.42
N THR A 302 2.24 -18.47 20.94
CA THR A 302 0.90 -17.95 20.66
C THR A 302 0.86 -16.84 19.59
N GLY A 303 2.00 -16.47 18.97
CA GLY A 303 2.06 -15.46 17.90
C GLY A 303 2.07 -14.01 18.38
N GLN A 304 2.29 -13.77 19.68
CA GLN A 304 2.34 -12.42 20.25
C GLN A 304 3.73 -11.80 20.07
N LEU A 305 3.78 -10.60 19.48
CA LEU A 305 5.00 -9.83 19.27
C LEU A 305 5.46 -9.19 20.58
N SER A 306 6.78 -9.12 20.79
CA SER A 306 7.38 -8.47 21.97
C SER A 306 7.55 -6.95 21.81
N SER A 307 7.21 -6.41 20.63
CA SER A 307 7.44 -5.02 20.23
C SER A 307 6.82 -4.73 18.86
N ASP A 308 6.47 -3.47 18.64
CA ASP A 308 5.98 -2.91 17.38
C ASP A 308 6.83 -3.34 16.16
N ALA A 309 6.21 -4.03 15.20
CA ALA A 309 6.89 -4.52 14.00
C ALA A 309 5.96 -4.62 12.79
N PHE A 310 6.56 -4.58 11.59
CA PHE A 310 5.85 -4.85 10.35
C PHE A 310 5.89 -6.35 10.03
N LEU A 311 4.76 -6.88 9.61
CA LEU A 311 4.58 -8.27 9.19
C LEU A 311 4.03 -8.31 7.77
N VAL A 312 4.45 -9.28 6.98
CA VAL A 312 3.81 -9.62 5.71
C VAL A 312 2.89 -10.80 5.98
N ILE A 313 1.58 -10.59 5.90
CA ILE A 313 0.56 -11.61 6.13
C ILE A 313 0.13 -12.21 4.80
N VAL A 314 0.37 -13.50 4.63
CA VAL A 314 0.04 -14.27 3.43
C VAL A 314 -1.11 -15.22 3.77
N PRO A 315 -2.29 -15.08 3.13
CA PRO A 315 -3.41 -15.98 3.34
C PRO A 315 -3.13 -17.35 2.71
N VAL A 316 -3.57 -18.42 3.38
CA VAL A 316 -3.55 -19.78 2.85
C VAL A 316 -4.73 -19.94 1.89
N ALA A 317 -4.45 -19.79 0.60
CA ALA A 317 -5.45 -19.91 -0.47
C ALA A 317 -5.89 -21.37 -0.72
N SER A 318 -4.96 -22.31 -0.57
CA SER A 318 -5.18 -23.75 -0.76
C SER A 318 -4.14 -24.53 0.05
N GLY A 319 -4.52 -25.70 0.57
CA GLY A 319 -3.62 -26.56 1.33
C GLY A 319 -3.51 -26.19 2.81
N SER A 320 -2.42 -26.63 3.44
CA SER A 320 -2.12 -26.36 4.86
C SER A 320 -1.18 -25.15 5.03
N PRO A 321 -1.21 -24.45 6.19
CA PRO A 321 -0.21 -23.43 6.52
C PRO A 321 1.23 -23.93 6.35
N GLN A 322 1.49 -25.20 6.64
CA GLN A 322 2.82 -25.81 6.51
C GLN A 322 3.29 -25.89 5.06
N GLU A 323 2.41 -26.20 4.10
CA GLU A 323 2.74 -26.18 2.67
C GLU A 323 3.07 -24.76 2.19
N LEU A 324 2.33 -23.77 2.68
CA LEU A 324 2.62 -22.37 2.37
C LEU A 324 3.98 -21.94 2.95
N ILE A 325 4.31 -22.35 4.18
CA ILE A 325 5.62 -22.09 4.79
C ILE A 325 6.75 -22.69 3.94
N GLN A 326 6.62 -23.95 3.51
CA GLN A 326 7.62 -24.59 2.64
C GLN A 326 7.82 -23.82 1.33
N ARG A 327 6.72 -23.38 0.71
CA ARG A 327 6.79 -22.57 -0.52
C ARG A 327 7.44 -21.22 -0.29
N ILE A 328 7.17 -20.57 0.84
CA ILE A 328 7.81 -19.30 1.23
C ILE A 328 9.31 -19.50 1.48
N GLN A 329 9.72 -20.60 2.10
CA GLN A 329 11.13 -20.94 2.31
C GLN A 329 11.89 -21.15 0.99
N GLN A 330 11.25 -21.80 0.01
CA GLN A 330 11.82 -21.98 -1.34
C GLN A 330 12.05 -20.66 -2.08
N LEU A 331 11.35 -19.60 -1.70
CA LEU A 331 11.54 -18.24 -2.23
C LEU A 331 12.67 -17.48 -1.54
N GLY A 332 13.46 -18.14 -0.68
CA GLY A 332 14.63 -17.58 -0.02
C GLY A 332 14.33 -16.89 1.30
N VAL A 333 13.12 -17.06 1.85
CA VAL A 333 12.78 -16.54 3.17
C VAL A 333 13.31 -17.48 4.26
N PRO A 334 14.10 -16.99 5.23
CA PRO A 334 14.60 -17.84 6.30
C PRO A 334 13.46 -18.28 7.22
N ALA A 335 13.48 -19.55 7.64
CA ALA A 335 12.46 -20.14 8.51
C ALA A 335 12.27 -19.38 9.84
N SER A 336 13.33 -18.73 10.34
CA SER A 336 13.28 -17.88 11.55
C SER A 336 12.34 -16.68 11.43
N ASN A 337 12.00 -16.29 10.19
CA ASN A 337 11.18 -15.12 9.92
C ASN A 337 9.77 -15.52 9.49
N ILE A 338 9.39 -16.80 9.56
CA ILE A 338 8.09 -17.29 9.13
C ILE A 338 7.37 -17.90 10.32
N PHE A 339 6.11 -17.54 10.51
CA PHE A 339 5.31 -18.09 11.60
C PHE A 339 3.85 -18.23 11.20
N GLU A 340 3.19 -19.24 11.74
CA GLU A 340 1.76 -19.45 11.54
C GLU A 340 0.96 -18.42 12.35
N ARG A 341 -0.05 -17.83 11.72
CA ARG A 341 -0.98 -16.90 12.35
C ARG A 341 -2.39 -17.46 12.22
N GLY A 342 -2.71 -18.41 13.10
CA GLY A 342 -3.95 -19.17 13.02
C GLY A 342 -3.94 -20.19 11.88
N SER A 343 -5.12 -20.76 11.58
CA SER A 343 -5.23 -21.87 10.63
C SER A 343 -5.28 -21.46 9.15
N ARG A 344 -5.33 -20.14 8.85
CA ARG A 344 -5.56 -19.62 7.50
C ARG A 344 -4.55 -18.57 7.04
N GLU A 345 -3.56 -18.23 7.86
CA GLU A 345 -2.58 -17.20 7.53
C GLU A 345 -1.18 -17.62 7.98
N VAL A 346 -0.20 -17.21 7.18
CA VAL A 346 1.23 -17.30 7.50
C VAL A 346 1.76 -15.88 7.51
N ALA A 347 2.50 -15.53 8.56
CA ALA A 347 3.12 -14.24 8.71
C ALA A 347 4.63 -14.35 8.49
N LEU A 348 5.18 -13.32 7.85
CA LEU A 348 6.60 -13.15 7.59
C LEU A 348 7.08 -11.88 8.30
N GLY A 349 8.13 -11.98 9.10
CA GLY A 349 8.71 -10.91 9.90
C GLY A 349 9.29 -11.45 11.22
N PRO A 350 9.48 -10.60 12.25
CA PRO A 350 9.19 -9.16 12.29
C PRO A 350 10.18 -8.32 11.48
N PHE A 351 9.67 -7.29 10.80
CA PHE A 351 10.48 -6.30 10.11
C PHE A 351 10.46 -4.96 10.84
N ARG A 352 11.62 -4.36 11.03
CA ARG A 352 11.75 -3.02 11.62
C ARG A 352 11.27 -1.90 10.69
N ASN A 353 11.28 -2.16 9.38
CA ASN A 353 10.97 -1.18 8.36
C ASN A 353 9.86 -1.71 7.44
N ARG A 354 8.80 -0.92 7.28
CA ARG A 354 7.71 -1.17 6.35
C ARG A 354 8.20 -1.38 4.92
N SER A 355 9.19 -0.60 4.47
CA SER A 355 9.80 -0.73 3.14
C SER A 355 10.41 -2.13 2.92
N LEU A 356 11.02 -2.73 3.96
CA LEU A 356 11.55 -4.09 3.89
C LEU A 356 10.41 -5.12 3.85
N ALA A 357 9.34 -4.91 4.63
CA ALA A 357 8.14 -5.75 4.55
C ALA A 357 7.49 -5.68 3.15
N GLU A 358 7.40 -4.49 2.55
CA GLU A 358 6.90 -4.27 1.19
C GLU A 358 7.81 -4.90 0.13
N GLN A 359 9.13 -4.88 0.31
CA GLN A 359 10.06 -5.61 -0.56
C GLN A 359 9.79 -7.11 -0.53
N TRP A 360 9.62 -7.69 0.66
CA TRP A 360 9.27 -9.11 0.80
C TRP A 360 7.89 -9.43 0.24
N GLN A 361 6.88 -8.59 0.49
CA GLN A 361 5.55 -8.74 -0.11
C GLN A 361 5.64 -8.76 -1.64
N SER A 362 6.37 -7.82 -2.24
CA SER A 362 6.56 -7.75 -3.69
C SER A 362 7.32 -8.97 -4.22
N HIS A 363 8.37 -9.41 -3.52
CA HIS A 363 9.15 -10.60 -3.88
C HIS A 363 8.28 -11.87 -3.89
N LEU A 364 7.47 -12.05 -2.85
CA LEU A 364 6.55 -13.18 -2.73
C LEU A 364 5.46 -13.17 -3.81
N SER A 365 4.94 -11.99 -4.15
CA SER A 365 3.95 -11.84 -5.23
C SER A 365 4.55 -12.14 -6.60
N GLN A 366 5.73 -11.58 -6.92
CA GLN A 366 6.35 -11.72 -8.24
C GLN A 366 6.97 -13.10 -8.49
N GLN A 367 7.68 -13.66 -7.50
CA GLN A 367 8.38 -14.93 -7.64
C GLN A 367 7.51 -16.12 -7.24
N GLY A 368 6.63 -15.91 -6.26
CA GLY A 368 5.81 -16.98 -5.68
C GLY A 368 4.36 -17.00 -6.16
N GLY A 369 3.85 -15.92 -6.77
CA GLY A 369 2.41 -15.73 -6.98
C GLY A 369 1.63 -15.64 -5.67
N LEU A 370 2.29 -15.26 -4.56
CA LEU A 370 1.70 -15.23 -3.23
C LEU A 370 1.26 -13.80 -2.88
N ASN A 371 -0.05 -13.60 -2.69
CA ASN A 371 -0.61 -12.29 -2.38
C ASN A 371 -0.56 -12.00 -0.88
N GLY A 372 0.55 -11.42 -0.42
CA GLY A 372 0.69 -10.93 0.95
C GLY A 372 0.17 -9.50 1.13
N ARG A 373 -0.14 -9.13 2.38
CA ARG A 373 -0.42 -7.75 2.81
C ARG A 373 0.52 -7.34 3.94
N VAL A 374 0.96 -6.09 3.98
CA VAL A 374 1.79 -5.58 5.08
C VAL A 374 0.90 -5.08 6.20
N GLU A 375 1.10 -5.59 7.40
CA GLU A 375 0.42 -5.16 8.62
C GLU A 375 1.44 -4.65 9.64
N PHE A 376 1.00 -3.70 10.48
CA PHE A 376 1.73 -3.28 11.66
C PHE A 376 1.15 -4.02 12.87
N GLY A 377 1.96 -4.88 13.49
CA GLY A 377 1.58 -5.67 14.67
C GLY A 377 2.20 -5.10 15.94
N ARG A 378 1.46 -5.22 17.05
CA ARG A 378 1.90 -4.89 18.41
C ARG A 378 1.98 -6.13 19.27
#